data_AF-A0A7W8IF23-F1
#
_entry.id   AF-A0A7W8IF23-F1
#
_cell.length_a   1.000
_cell.length_b   1.000
_cell.length_c   1.000
_cell.angle_alpha   90.00
_cell.angle_beta   90.00
_cell.angle_gamma   90.00
#
_symmetry.space_group_name_H-M   'P 1'
#
loop_
_entity.id
_entity.type
_entity.pdbx_description
1 polymer ?
#
loop_
_entity_poly.entity_id
_entity_poly.type
_entity_poly.pdbx_seq_one_letter_code
_entity_poly.pdbx_strand_id
1 'polypeptide(L)'
;MATSIASQLSSIELELERYRRERSFAAVLVTALTFLALLIHGYHPYAEDGGIYLPEIKRLLDPALYPYGAEFVVGHLRYSVFAPLMAGLVRESRLSLEMVLLLVHLASFWMTLFAAWLLAARCYASREARGGAVALLTVWLTIPIAGTSLMLMDPYVTARSISTPCALLALVGTLRFLSPQFEMEGERRRGLGLCCGALLGAATMHPLMGAYALGSVLVLGTILWTSRLVRVWGTVGLCLTAVMVAAGVQLSAPAESADYQRVMLTRSYWFLSQWHWYEWVGLAAPLMILAVVAVRRGREVEVVRVGLARVAIASGGTAIAVALLFAREGAAVHQVARLQPLRVFQLVYVVMILIIGATLGERLLERRVWRWVAAFSLLAAIMLQVDRMAFPASKYFELPAASEGGGGNRWVQAFVWIRENTAKDAVFALDANYTVRDGEEAQGFRAIAERSSLPDSKDGGTASNRPELTEEWSQGMALQTGLDGGLGGESGGKAGPGRFAALKAVGATWVILERDAAAGFGCAYENEVVKVCRLP
;
A
#
# COMPACT_ATOMS: atom_id res chain seq x y z
N MET A 1 21.41 18.31 -51.25
CA MET A 1 20.66 17.18 -50.63
C MET A 1 21.50 16.43 -49.60
N ALA A 2 22.75 16.03 -49.90
CA ALA A 2 23.64 15.35 -48.94
C ALA A 2 23.98 16.15 -47.65
N THR A 3 24.10 17.49 -47.74
CA THR A 3 24.36 18.36 -46.58
C THR A 3 23.18 18.50 -45.61
N SER A 4 21.94 18.38 -46.10
CA SER A 4 20.73 18.40 -45.27
C SER A 4 20.62 17.13 -44.42
N ILE A 5 20.85 15.97 -45.05
CA ILE A 5 20.79 14.65 -44.41
C ILE A 5 21.89 14.50 -43.34
N ALA A 6 23.12 14.96 -43.62
CA ALA A 6 24.21 14.95 -42.64
C ALA A 6 23.90 15.84 -41.41
N SER A 7 23.26 17.00 -41.61
CA SER A 7 22.86 17.86 -40.48
C SER A 7 21.74 17.23 -39.63
N GLN A 8 20.77 16.57 -40.27
CA GLN A 8 19.68 15.88 -39.56
C GLN A 8 20.17 14.67 -38.77
N LEU A 9 21.13 13.91 -39.31
CA LEU A 9 21.75 12.80 -38.59
C LEU A 9 22.54 13.30 -37.37
N SER A 10 23.31 14.38 -37.52
CA SER A 10 24.05 14.99 -36.41
C SER A 10 23.14 15.55 -35.31
N SER A 11 21.98 16.10 -35.65
CA SER A 11 21.00 16.59 -34.66
C SER A 11 20.33 15.44 -33.90
N ILE A 12 20.03 14.34 -34.59
CA ILE A 12 19.44 13.14 -33.98
C ILE A 12 20.44 12.48 -33.02
N GLU A 13 21.71 12.39 -33.39
CA GLU A 13 22.77 11.86 -32.53
C GLU A 13 22.96 12.70 -31.25
N LEU A 14 22.99 14.03 -31.38
CA LEU A 14 23.08 14.94 -30.23
C LEU A 14 21.88 14.82 -29.28
N GLU A 15 20.66 14.68 -29.82
CA GLU A 15 19.46 14.46 -29.01
C GLU A 15 19.47 13.10 -28.30
N LEU A 16 19.91 12.04 -28.97
CA LEU A 16 20.09 10.70 -28.39
C LEU A 16 21.12 10.70 -27.27
N GLU A 17 22.26 11.38 -27.45
CA GLU A 17 23.27 11.51 -26.40
C GLU A 17 22.79 12.31 -25.21
N ARG A 18 22.09 13.41 -25.44
CA ARG A 18 21.48 14.21 -24.37
C ARG A 18 20.47 13.36 -23.61
N TYR A 19 19.65 12.60 -24.32
CA TYR A 19 18.67 11.69 -23.74
C TYR A 19 19.32 10.58 -22.88
N ARG A 20 20.39 9.96 -23.37
CA ARG A 20 21.16 8.97 -22.61
C ARG A 20 21.76 9.59 -21.35
N ARG A 21 22.40 10.76 -21.45
CA ARG A 21 22.97 11.46 -20.29
C ARG A 21 21.93 11.81 -19.23
N GLU A 22 20.75 12.28 -19.63
CA GLU A 22 19.63 12.55 -18.70
C GLU A 22 19.14 11.27 -18.01
N ARG A 23 19.02 10.17 -18.74
CA ARG A 23 18.61 8.87 -18.15
C ARG A 23 19.66 8.33 -17.18
N SER A 24 20.95 8.43 -17.52
CA SER A 24 22.04 8.02 -16.64
C SER A 24 22.05 8.85 -15.36
N PHE A 25 21.89 10.17 -15.48
CA PHE A 25 21.74 11.05 -14.32
C PHE A 25 20.55 10.65 -13.44
N ALA A 26 19.39 10.43 -14.06
CA ALA A 26 18.18 10.01 -13.36
C ALA A 26 18.38 8.69 -12.63
N ALA A 27 19.02 7.69 -13.26
CA ALA A 27 19.29 6.40 -12.65
C ALA A 27 20.19 6.54 -11.42
N VAL A 28 21.27 7.33 -11.51
CA VAL A 28 22.17 7.59 -10.37
C VAL A 28 21.44 8.30 -9.23
N LEU A 29 20.70 9.37 -9.55
CA LEU A 29 19.93 10.13 -8.56
C LEU A 29 18.90 9.23 -7.86
N VAL A 30 18.09 8.52 -8.63
CA VAL A 30 17.05 7.64 -8.10
C VAL A 30 17.66 6.53 -7.26
N THR A 31 18.80 5.96 -7.66
CA THR A 31 19.49 4.94 -6.85
C THR A 31 19.92 5.50 -5.50
N ALA A 32 20.53 6.68 -5.47
CA ALA A 32 20.89 7.34 -4.20
C ALA A 32 19.65 7.65 -3.34
N LEU A 33 18.57 8.13 -3.97
CA LEU A 33 17.31 8.41 -3.29
C LEU A 33 16.61 7.14 -2.79
N THR A 34 16.75 5.99 -3.45
CA THR A 34 16.21 4.72 -2.97
C THR A 34 16.84 4.30 -1.63
N PHE A 35 18.16 4.43 -1.49
CA PHE A 35 18.81 4.18 -0.21
C PHE A 35 18.43 5.23 0.83
N LEU A 36 18.31 6.51 0.43
CA LEU A 36 17.82 7.55 1.33
C LEU A 36 16.39 7.28 1.81
N ALA A 37 15.49 6.80 0.93
CA ALA A 37 14.14 6.41 1.30
C ALA A 37 14.16 5.31 2.38
N LEU A 38 14.95 4.26 2.18
CA LEU A 38 15.13 3.23 3.21
C LEU A 38 15.59 3.84 4.53
N LEU A 39 16.57 4.75 4.50
CA LEU A 39 17.10 5.41 5.69
C LEU A 39 16.10 6.34 6.42
N ILE A 40 15.08 6.85 5.74
CA ILE A 40 14.07 7.75 6.31
C ILE A 40 12.84 6.98 6.82
N HIS A 41 12.50 5.87 6.16
CA HIS A 41 11.22 5.18 6.37
C HIS A 41 11.34 3.83 7.07
N GLY A 42 12.54 3.42 7.45
CA GLY A 42 12.75 2.12 8.10
C GLY A 42 12.43 0.94 7.19
N TYR A 43 12.37 -0.25 7.77
CA TYR A 43 11.94 -1.47 7.09
C TYR A 43 11.33 -2.45 8.09
N HIS A 44 10.04 -2.74 7.94
CA HIS A 44 9.21 -3.49 8.88
C HIS A 44 8.39 -4.58 8.16
N PRO A 45 9.02 -5.65 7.64
CA PRO A 45 8.40 -6.61 6.71
C PRO A 45 7.22 -7.41 7.27
N TYR A 46 7.09 -7.51 8.60
CA TYR A 46 6.06 -8.31 9.26
C TYR A 46 4.92 -7.46 9.84
N ALA A 47 5.05 -6.13 9.82
CA ALA A 47 4.03 -5.23 10.36
C ALA A 47 2.80 -5.13 9.44
N GLU A 48 1.65 -4.88 10.04
CA GLU A 48 0.41 -4.50 9.36
C GLU A 48 0.01 -5.49 8.24
N ASP A 49 -0.13 -5.03 6.99
CA ASP A 49 -0.47 -5.88 5.85
C ASP A 49 0.62 -6.95 5.59
N GLY A 50 1.88 -6.72 5.99
CA GLY A 50 2.94 -7.72 5.93
C GLY A 50 2.55 -9.01 6.67
N GLY A 51 1.84 -8.89 7.79
CA GLY A 51 1.30 -10.00 8.56
C GLY A 51 0.27 -10.86 7.81
N ILE A 52 -0.36 -10.33 6.76
CA ILE A 52 -1.36 -11.02 5.92
C ILE A 52 -0.70 -11.59 4.65
N TYR A 53 0.22 -10.85 4.03
CA TYR A 53 0.85 -11.24 2.77
C TYR A 53 1.88 -12.37 2.95
N LEU A 54 2.67 -12.33 4.03
CA LEU A 54 3.76 -13.27 4.24
C LEU A 54 3.30 -14.71 4.51
N PRO A 55 2.26 -14.97 5.33
CA PRO A 55 1.77 -16.33 5.56
C PRO A 55 1.41 -17.06 4.27
N GLU A 56 0.79 -16.38 3.30
CA GLU A 56 0.45 -16.98 2.01
C GLU A 56 1.72 -17.39 1.23
N ILE A 57 2.72 -16.51 1.16
CA ILE A 57 4.01 -16.81 0.51
C ILE A 57 4.71 -17.97 1.21
N LYS A 58 4.78 -17.95 2.54
CA LYS A 58 5.39 -19.02 3.34
C LYS A 58 4.70 -20.35 3.12
N ARG A 59 3.37 -20.38 3.03
CA ARG A 59 2.62 -21.60 2.73
C ARG A 59 2.86 -22.12 1.32
N LEU A 60 3.04 -21.23 0.33
CA LEU A 60 3.44 -21.65 -1.02
C LEU A 60 4.85 -22.25 -1.04
N LEU A 61 5.75 -21.81 -0.17
CA LEU A 61 7.11 -22.36 -0.03
C LEU A 61 7.14 -23.67 0.77
N ASP A 62 6.36 -23.74 1.85
CA ASP A 62 6.19 -24.92 2.70
C ASP A 62 4.69 -25.20 2.93
N PRO A 63 4.10 -26.14 2.15
CA PRO A 63 2.68 -26.48 2.26
C PRO A 63 2.25 -27.04 3.62
N ALA A 64 3.18 -27.47 4.47
CA ALA A 64 2.88 -27.96 5.81
C ALA A 64 2.56 -26.83 6.82
N LEU A 65 2.82 -25.56 6.45
CA LEU A 65 2.49 -24.41 7.29
C LEU A 65 1.00 -24.08 7.25
N TYR A 66 0.49 -23.69 8.44
CA TYR A 66 -0.89 -23.27 8.68
C TYR A 66 -1.96 -24.33 8.34
N PRO A 67 -1.88 -25.55 8.90
CA PRO A 67 -2.85 -26.60 8.62
C PRO A 67 -4.26 -26.27 9.13
N TYR A 68 -4.37 -25.43 10.18
CA TYR A 68 -5.64 -24.90 10.68
C TYR A 68 -5.89 -23.48 10.16
N GLY A 69 -7.14 -23.19 9.79
CA GLY A 69 -7.53 -21.83 9.34
C GLY A 69 -6.90 -21.42 8.01
N ALA A 70 -6.53 -22.40 7.19
CA ALA A 70 -5.92 -22.27 5.88
C ALA A 70 -6.58 -21.19 4.97
N GLU A 71 -7.90 -21.04 5.07
CA GLU A 71 -8.68 -20.10 4.26
C GLU A 71 -8.43 -18.63 4.61
N PHE A 72 -8.06 -18.34 5.86
CA PHE A 72 -7.65 -17.00 6.29
C PHE A 72 -6.26 -16.62 5.77
N VAL A 73 -5.42 -17.62 5.44
CA VAL A 73 -4.08 -17.43 4.90
C VAL A 73 -4.08 -17.27 3.38
N VAL A 74 -4.85 -18.08 2.64
CA VAL A 74 -4.81 -18.11 1.16
C VAL A 74 -5.93 -17.27 0.52
N GLY A 75 -6.88 -16.78 1.31
CA GLY A 75 -8.05 -16.05 0.82
C GLY A 75 -7.77 -14.62 0.34
N HIS A 76 -6.74 -13.95 0.87
CA HIS A 76 -6.55 -12.50 0.70
C HIS A 76 -6.06 -12.12 -0.71
N LEU A 77 -5.12 -12.88 -1.29
CA LEU A 77 -4.50 -12.55 -2.59
C LEU A 77 -5.02 -13.40 -3.75
N ARG A 78 -6.20 -14.01 -3.63
CA ARG A 78 -6.75 -14.94 -4.64
C ARG A 78 -6.72 -14.43 -6.09
N TYR A 79 -6.88 -13.11 -6.29
CA TYR A 79 -6.88 -12.48 -7.61
C TYR A 79 -5.56 -11.78 -7.98
N SER A 80 -4.53 -11.95 -7.16
CA SER A 80 -3.21 -11.35 -7.33
C SER A 80 -2.18 -12.43 -7.62
N VAL A 81 -1.24 -12.14 -8.52
CA VAL A 81 -0.06 -12.99 -8.76
C VAL A 81 1.09 -12.68 -7.81
N PHE A 82 0.89 -11.79 -6.83
CA PHE A 82 1.95 -11.33 -5.93
C PHE A 82 2.59 -12.46 -5.12
N ALA A 83 1.79 -13.24 -4.38
CA ALA A 83 2.33 -14.32 -3.57
C ALA A 83 3.02 -15.42 -4.41
N PRO A 84 2.42 -15.89 -5.52
CA PRO A 84 3.11 -16.78 -6.46
C PRO A 84 4.42 -16.22 -7.02
N LEU A 85 4.45 -14.92 -7.35
CA LEU A 85 5.68 -14.27 -7.83
C LEU A 85 6.76 -14.27 -6.76
N MET A 86 6.44 -13.87 -5.52
CA MET A 86 7.42 -13.85 -4.42
C MET A 86 7.96 -15.26 -4.13
N ALA A 87 7.08 -16.26 -4.06
CA ALA A 87 7.49 -17.65 -3.88
C ALA A 87 8.36 -18.17 -5.03
N GLY A 88 8.03 -17.81 -6.28
CA GLY A 88 8.83 -18.11 -7.46
C GLY A 88 10.22 -17.46 -7.39
N LEU A 89 10.31 -16.18 -7.03
CA LEU A 89 11.58 -15.47 -6.86
C LEU A 89 12.47 -16.13 -5.81
N VAL A 90 11.90 -16.59 -4.68
CA VAL A 90 12.65 -17.36 -3.66
C VAL A 90 13.19 -18.67 -4.23
N ARG A 91 12.35 -19.45 -4.92
CA ARG A 91 12.75 -20.75 -5.50
C ARG A 91 13.85 -20.59 -6.57
N GLU A 92 13.72 -19.60 -7.45
CA GLU A 92 14.65 -19.39 -8.56
C GLU A 92 15.97 -18.75 -8.11
N SER A 93 15.91 -17.74 -7.23
CA SER A 93 17.13 -17.07 -6.73
C SER A 93 17.87 -17.87 -5.67
N ARG A 94 17.20 -18.82 -5.01
CA ARG A 94 17.67 -19.55 -3.82
C ARG A 94 18.05 -18.65 -2.64
N LEU A 95 17.62 -17.39 -2.65
CA LEU A 95 17.76 -16.47 -1.53
C LEU A 95 16.67 -16.75 -0.48
N SER A 96 16.91 -16.33 0.77
CA SER A 96 15.86 -16.39 1.80
C SER A 96 14.67 -15.49 1.43
N LEU A 97 13.49 -15.78 1.97
CA LEU A 97 12.29 -14.99 1.73
C LEU A 97 12.51 -13.53 2.16
N GLU A 98 13.14 -13.31 3.31
CA GLU A 98 13.43 -11.99 3.86
C GLU A 98 14.35 -11.19 2.92
N MET A 99 15.34 -11.83 2.31
CA MET A 99 16.22 -11.18 1.34
C MET A 99 15.46 -10.82 0.05
N VAL A 100 14.60 -11.71 -0.44
CA VAL A 100 13.75 -11.43 -1.61
C VAL A 100 12.82 -10.25 -1.32
N LEU A 101 12.17 -10.23 -0.15
CA LEU A 101 11.32 -9.11 0.25
C LEU A 101 12.11 -7.79 0.31
N LEU A 102 13.30 -7.78 0.90
CA LEU A 102 14.14 -6.58 0.95
C LEU A 102 14.55 -6.09 -0.45
N LEU A 103 14.97 -7.00 -1.34
CA LEU A 103 15.36 -6.67 -2.70
C LEU A 103 14.18 -6.15 -3.53
N VAL A 104 13.01 -6.77 -3.39
CA VAL A 104 11.79 -6.32 -4.06
C VAL A 104 11.33 -4.97 -3.51
N HIS A 105 11.49 -4.72 -2.20
CA HIS A 105 11.21 -3.43 -1.58
C HIS A 105 12.09 -2.32 -2.20
N LEU A 106 13.40 -2.53 -2.25
CA LEU A 106 14.33 -1.59 -2.88
C LEU A 106 14.04 -1.39 -4.37
N ALA A 107 13.78 -2.47 -5.10
CA ALA A 107 13.40 -2.40 -6.51
C ALA A 107 12.11 -1.61 -6.71
N SER A 108 11.12 -1.76 -5.82
CA SER A 108 9.86 -1.04 -5.88
C SER A 108 10.00 0.47 -5.66
N PHE A 109 10.83 0.88 -4.69
CA PHE A 109 11.20 2.28 -4.48
C PHE A 109 11.91 2.84 -5.70
N TRP A 110 12.92 2.13 -6.19
CA TRP A 110 13.66 2.54 -7.38
C TRP A 110 12.74 2.73 -8.59
N MET A 111 11.88 1.74 -8.88
CA MET A 111 10.95 1.83 -10.00
C MET A 111 9.95 2.97 -9.85
N THR A 112 9.47 3.23 -8.64
CA THR A 112 8.51 4.31 -8.37
C THR A 112 9.14 5.68 -8.56
N LEU A 113 10.32 5.89 -7.97
CA LEU A 113 11.07 7.13 -8.12
C LEU A 113 11.53 7.35 -9.57
N PHE A 114 11.89 6.29 -10.29
CA PHE A 114 12.24 6.37 -11.70
C PHE A 114 11.01 6.68 -12.57
N ALA A 115 9.87 6.03 -12.34
CA ALA A 115 8.62 6.34 -13.04
C ALA A 115 8.16 7.77 -12.77
N ALA A 116 8.30 8.24 -11.53
CA ALA A 116 8.06 9.62 -11.13
C ALA A 116 9.00 10.61 -11.84
N TRP A 117 10.30 10.30 -11.96
CA TRP A 117 11.23 11.09 -12.76
C TRP A 117 10.78 11.18 -14.22
N LEU A 118 10.42 10.05 -14.83
CA LEU A 118 9.95 10.00 -16.21
C LEU A 118 8.69 10.85 -16.40
N LEU A 119 7.77 10.83 -15.44
CA LEU A 119 6.56 11.64 -15.45
C LEU A 119 6.88 13.13 -15.28
N ALA A 120 7.70 13.49 -14.29
CA ALA A 120 8.15 14.86 -14.04
C ALA A 120 8.91 15.45 -15.25
N ALA A 121 9.69 14.63 -15.96
CA ALA A 121 10.40 15.04 -17.16
C ALA A 121 9.46 15.43 -18.32
N ARG A 122 8.19 15.01 -18.29
CA ARG A 122 7.14 15.47 -19.23
C ARG A 122 6.45 16.75 -18.81
N CYS A 123 6.52 17.10 -17.54
CA CYS A 123 5.89 18.29 -16.98
C CYS A 123 6.84 19.48 -16.89
N TYR A 124 8.15 19.22 -16.75
CA TYR A 124 9.15 20.24 -16.45
C TYR A 124 10.39 20.09 -17.32
N ALA A 125 10.93 21.23 -17.78
CA ALA A 125 12.16 21.28 -18.57
C ALA A 125 13.42 21.30 -17.69
N SER A 126 13.37 21.97 -16.53
CA SER A 126 14.50 22.13 -15.61
C SER A 126 14.80 20.83 -14.86
N ARG A 127 16.10 20.55 -14.63
CA ARG A 127 16.53 19.39 -13.83
C ARG A 127 16.22 19.61 -12.35
N GLU A 128 16.27 20.86 -11.92
CA GLU A 128 15.95 21.30 -10.56
C GLU A 128 14.48 20.98 -10.22
N ALA A 129 13.53 21.23 -11.13
CA ALA A 129 12.14 20.80 -10.94
C ALA A 129 12.01 19.27 -10.85
N ARG A 130 12.63 18.54 -11.77
CA ARG A 130 12.54 17.06 -11.80
C ARG A 130 13.14 16.43 -10.54
N GLY A 131 14.31 16.93 -10.14
CA GLY A 131 15.00 16.52 -8.91
C GLY A 131 14.16 16.83 -7.67
N GLY A 132 13.54 18.00 -7.61
CA GLY A 132 12.70 18.41 -6.49
C GLY A 132 11.45 17.55 -6.36
N ALA A 133 10.84 17.18 -7.49
CA ALA A 133 9.70 16.27 -7.53
C ALA A 133 10.03 14.90 -6.94
N VAL A 134 11.11 14.26 -7.40
CA VAL A 134 11.50 12.93 -6.92
C VAL A 134 12.10 12.96 -5.51
N ALA A 135 12.81 14.03 -5.13
CA ALA A 135 13.34 14.18 -3.77
C ALA A 135 12.22 14.34 -2.75
N LEU A 136 11.21 15.16 -3.03
CA LEU A 136 10.05 15.28 -2.14
C LEU A 136 9.26 13.97 -2.07
N LEU A 137 9.06 13.30 -3.21
CA LEU A 137 8.43 11.98 -3.23
C LEU A 137 9.19 10.97 -2.36
N THR A 138 10.53 10.95 -2.46
CA THR A 138 11.40 10.10 -1.63
C THR A 138 11.17 10.34 -0.15
N VAL A 139 11.14 11.61 0.27
CA VAL A 139 10.98 11.97 1.68
C VAL A 139 9.57 11.67 2.18
N TRP A 140 8.54 11.66 1.34
CA TRP A 140 7.14 11.43 1.74
C TRP A 140 6.57 10.08 1.30
N LEU A 141 7.42 9.07 1.04
CA LEU A 141 6.94 7.76 0.57
C LEU A 141 5.97 7.09 1.56
N THR A 142 6.12 7.26 2.86
CA THR A 142 5.20 6.67 3.87
C THR A 142 4.14 7.65 4.37
N ILE A 143 3.86 8.74 3.64
CA ILE A 143 2.79 9.65 4.06
C ILE A 143 1.43 8.93 4.02
N PRO A 144 0.60 9.01 5.08
CA PRO A 144 -0.74 8.45 5.05
C PRO A 144 -1.61 9.22 4.06
N ILE A 145 -2.43 8.48 3.32
CA ILE A 145 -3.37 9.04 2.34
C ILE A 145 -4.70 9.26 3.05
N ALA A 146 -4.84 10.42 3.67
CA ALA A 146 -6.03 10.78 4.46
C ALA A 146 -6.40 9.64 5.45
N GLY A 147 -7.69 9.35 5.61
CA GLY A 147 -8.20 8.23 6.43
C GLY A 147 -8.39 6.93 5.67
N THR A 148 -7.72 6.73 4.53
CA THR A 148 -7.95 5.53 3.68
C THR A 148 -7.30 4.25 4.21
N SER A 149 -6.60 4.33 5.34
CA SER A 149 -5.71 3.27 5.85
C SER A 149 -4.64 2.83 4.83
N LEU A 150 -4.30 3.70 3.88
CA LEU A 150 -3.19 3.53 2.95
C LEU A 150 -2.07 4.49 3.29
N MET A 151 -0.83 4.02 3.16
CA MET A 151 0.31 4.87 2.92
C MET A 151 0.58 4.99 1.41
N LEU A 152 1.29 6.04 1.01
CA LEU A 152 1.70 6.21 -0.38
C LEU A 152 2.55 5.03 -0.88
N MET A 153 3.47 4.57 -0.03
CA MET A 153 4.17 3.30 -0.07
C MET A 153 4.32 2.80 1.36
N ASP A 154 4.05 1.53 1.56
CA ASP A 154 4.19 0.89 2.87
C ASP A 154 5.70 0.72 3.21
N PRO A 155 6.10 0.70 4.50
CA PRO A 155 7.49 0.42 4.93
C PRO A 155 7.86 -1.08 4.80
N TYR A 156 7.16 -1.80 3.92
CA TYR A 156 7.30 -3.21 3.61
C TYR A 156 6.77 -3.48 2.20
N VAL A 157 6.94 -4.69 1.69
CA VAL A 157 6.47 -5.04 0.34
C VAL A 157 5.03 -5.51 0.38
N THR A 158 4.20 -4.88 -0.45
CA THR A 158 2.85 -5.35 -0.76
C THR A 158 2.67 -5.44 -2.26
N ALA A 159 1.51 -5.92 -2.70
CA ALA A 159 1.10 -5.83 -4.10
C ALA A 159 1.04 -4.36 -4.60
N ARG A 160 0.83 -3.39 -3.70
CA ARG A 160 0.87 -1.95 -4.03
C ARG A 160 2.27 -1.51 -4.44
N SER A 161 3.31 -2.01 -3.76
CA SER A 161 4.71 -1.69 -4.07
C SER A 161 5.06 -1.93 -5.55
N ILE A 162 4.46 -2.93 -6.20
CA ILE A 162 4.67 -3.22 -7.63
C ILE A 162 3.61 -2.54 -8.52
N SER A 163 2.35 -2.46 -8.10
CA SER A 163 1.29 -1.86 -8.92
C SER A 163 1.39 -0.34 -9.04
N THR A 164 1.90 0.37 -8.02
CA THR A 164 2.06 1.83 -8.04
C THR A 164 3.06 2.33 -9.10
N PRO A 165 4.31 1.82 -9.21
CA PRO A 165 5.20 2.23 -10.29
C PRO A 165 4.63 1.88 -11.67
N CYS A 166 3.94 0.77 -11.80
CA CYS A 166 3.22 0.39 -13.02
C CYS A 166 2.13 1.42 -13.38
N ALA A 167 1.33 1.90 -12.42
CA ALA A 167 0.34 2.94 -12.66
C ALA A 167 0.98 4.25 -13.14
N LEU A 168 2.13 4.65 -12.57
CA LEU A 168 2.88 5.83 -13.03
C LEU A 168 3.45 5.64 -14.44
N LEU A 169 4.00 4.46 -14.74
CA LEU A 169 4.48 4.12 -16.08
C LEU A 169 3.35 4.09 -17.11
N ALA A 170 2.13 3.70 -16.72
CA ALA A 170 0.96 3.77 -17.58
C ALA A 170 0.60 5.20 -17.97
N LEU A 171 0.67 6.15 -17.01
CA LEU A 171 0.52 7.58 -17.31
C LEU A 171 1.64 8.08 -18.24
N VAL A 172 2.90 7.68 -17.99
CA VAL A 172 4.03 8.02 -18.88
C VAL A 172 3.83 7.48 -20.29
N GLY A 173 3.38 6.22 -20.43
CA GLY A 173 3.08 5.59 -21.72
C GLY A 173 1.95 6.31 -22.46
N THR A 174 0.89 6.68 -21.75
CA THR A 174 -0.23 7.46 -22.28
C THR A 174 0.23 8.82 -22.78
N LEU A 175 1.06 9.53 -22.01
CA LEU A 175 1.65 10.80 -22.44
C LEU A 175 2.55 10.63 -23.67
N ARG A 176 3.33 9.53 -23.78
CA ARG A 176 4.11 9.22 -24.99
C ARG A 176 3.23 9.00 -26.21
N PHE A 177 2.12 8.30 -26.04
CA PHE A 177 1.20 7.99 -27.12
C PHE A 177 0.48 9.25 -27.66
N LEU A 178 0.13 10.18 -26.75
CA LEU A 178 -0.64 11.39 -27.05
C LEU A 178 0.21 12.61 -27.42
N SER A 179 1.51 12.62 -27.11
CA SER A 179 2.37 13.78 -27.38
C SER A 179 2.69 13.91 -28.88
N PRO A 180 2.41 15.06 -29.52
CA PRO A 180 2.70 15.29 -30.93
C PRO A 180 4.20 15.42 -31.24
N GLN A 181 5.06 15.61 -30.23
CA GLN A 181 6.52 15.75 -30.37
C GLN A 181 7.23 14.47 -30.88
N PHE A 182 6.54 13.32 -30.89
CA PHE A 182 7.09 12.04 -31.35
C PHE A 182 6.32 11.58 -32.60
N GLU A 183 6.44 12.33 -33.70
CA GLU A 183 5.81 12.00 -35.00
C GLU A 183 6.36 10.70 -35.62
N MET A 184 7.46 10.16 -35.11
CA MET A 184 7.95 8.84 -35.47
C MET A 184 6.97 7.77 -34.97
N GLU A 185 6.25 7.13 -35.89
CA GLU A 185 5.20 6.12 -35.62
C GLU A 185 5.64 5.02 -34.64
N GLY A 186 6.93 4.66 -34.65
CA GLY A 186 7.53 3.70 -33.71
C GLY A 186 7.49 4.11 -32.24
N GLU A 187 7.64 5.40 -31.93
CA GLU A 187 7.60 5.89 -30.53
C GLU A 187 6.17 5.92 -29.97
N ARG A 188 5.15 6.18 -30.80
CA ARG A 188 3.75 6.09 -30.39
C ARG A 188 3.36 4.66 -30.03
N ARG A 189 3.76 3.68 -30.86
CA ARG A 189 3.55 2.24 -30.58
C ARG A 189 4.26 1.80 -29.30
N ARG A 190 5.49 2.28 -29.06
CA ARG A 190 6.22 2.04 -27.80
C ARG A 190 5.50 2.65 -26.59
N GLY A 191 4.95 3.85 -26.73
CA GLY A 191 4.15 4.50 -25.69
C GLY A 191 2.90 3.71 -25.32
N LEU A 192 2.15 3.24 -26.33
CA LEU A 192 0.99 2.39 -26.15
C LEU A 192 1.37 1.04 -25.51
N GLY A 193 2.44 0.39 -25.99
CA GLY A 193 2.95 -0.85 -25.41
C GLY A 193 3.36 -0.70 -23.95
N LEU A 194 4.02 0.40 -23.59
CA LEU A 194 4.35 0.73 -22.20
C LEU A 194 3.07 0.91 -21.37
N CYS A 195 2.07 1.62 -21.89
CA CYS A 195 0.81 1.85 -21.19
C CYS A 195 0.07 0.54 -20.91
N CYS A 196 -0.19 -0.26 -21.97
CA CYS A 196 -0.90 -1.53 -21.86
C CYS A 196 -0.13 -2.53 -20.98
N GLY A 197 1.18 -2.66 -21.17
CA GLY A 197 2.02 -3.56 -20.37
C GLY A 197 2.05 -3.17 -18.90
N ALA A 198 2.14 -1.87 -18.59
CA ALA A 198 2.14 -1.39 -17.23
C ALA A 198 0.76 -1.51 -16.57
N LEU A 199 -0.35 -1.26 -17.28
CA LEU A 199 -1.71 -1.51 -16.77
C LEU A 199 -1.94 -2.99 -16.48
N LEU A 200 -1.47 -3.88 -17.37
CA LEU A 200 -1.53 -5.32 -17.14
C LEU A 200 -0.72 -5.70 -15.89
N GLY A 201 0.52 -5.22 -15.77
CA GLY A 201 1.35 -5.44 -14.58
C GLY A 201 0.72 -4.90 -13.29
N ALA A 202 0.06 -3.74 -13.34
CA ALA A 202 -0.67 -3.20 -12.19
C ALA A 202 -1.87 -4.06 -11.82
N ALA A 203 -2.68 -4.49 -12.81
CA ALA A 203 -3.88 -5.27 -12.59
C ALA A 203 -3.60 -6.70 -12.10
N THR A 204 -2.54 -7.35 -12.60
CA THR A 204 -2.15 -8.69 -12.14
C THR A 204 -1.60 -8.68 -10.72
N MET A 205 -0.89 -7.62 -10.33
CA MET A 205 -0.40 -7.46 -8.96
C MET A 205 -1.52 -7.04 -8.02
N HIS A 206 -2.31 -6.04 -8.39
CA HIS A 206 -3.39 -5.53 -7.56
C HIS A 206 -4.57 -5.05 -8.43
N PRO A 207 -5.61 -5.89 -8.63
CA PRO A 207 -6.70 -5.61 -9.57
C PRO A 207 -7.39 -4.25 -9.37
N LEU A 208 -7.72 -3.89 -8.12
CA LEU A 208 -8.35 -2.60 -7.80
C LEU A 208 -7.46 -1.40 -8.17
N MET A 209 -6.18 -1.43 -7.80
CA MET A 209 -5.24 -0.35 -8.14
C MET A 209 -5.03 -0.26 -9.65
N GLY A 210 -4.98 -1.40 -10.36
CA GLY A 210 -4.96 -1.46 -11.82
C GLY A 210 -6.20 -0.82 -12.46
N ALA A 211 -7.40 -1.07 -11.91
CA ALA A 211 -8.63 -0.44 -12.38
C ALA A 211 -8.64 1.08 -12.16
N TYR A 212 -8.15 1.57 -11.02
CA TYR A 212 -8.01 3.01 -10.76
C TYR A 212 -6.96 3.68 -11.65
N ALA A 213 -5.87 2.98 -11.95
CA ALA A 213 -4.87 3.42 -12.92
C ALA A 213 -5.46 3.50 -14.34
N LEU A 214 -6.22 2.49 -14.77
CA LEU A 214 -6.93 2.49 -16.04
C LEU A 214 -7.90 3.68 -16.14
N GLY A 215 -8.74 3.91 -15.13
CA GLY A 215 -9.64 5.04 -15.09
C GLY A 215 -8.91 6.38 -15.23
N SER A 216 -7.78 6.53 -14.52
CA SER A 216 -6.93 7.73 -14.61
C SER A 216 -6.29 7.91 -15.99
N VAL A 217 -5.86 6.83 -16.65
CA VAL A 217 -5.34 6.84 -18.01
C VAL A 217 -6.41 7.24 -19.03
N LEU A 218 -7.62 6.71 -18.91
CA LEU A 218 -8.74 7.05 -19.80
C LEU A 218 -9.12 8.52 -19.67
N VAL A 219 -9.23 9.02 -18.43
CA VAL A 219 -9.50 10.44 -18.14
C VAL A 219 -8.37 11.34 -18.65
N LEU A 220 -7.10 10.90 -18.54
CA LEU A 220 -5.97 11.63 -19.13
C LEU A 220 -6.09 11.70 -20.66
N GLY A 221 -6.49 10.60 -21.29
CA GLY A 221 -6.72 10.51 -22.73
C GLY A 221 -7.78 11.48 -23.21
N THR A 222 -8.90 11.59 -22.50
CA THR A 222 -9.96 12.57 -22.85
C THR A 222 -9.48 14.00 -22.63
N ILE A 223 -8.82 14.29 -21.50
CA ILE A 223 -8.37 15.65 -21.15
C ILE A 223 -7.34 16.20 -22.13
N LEU A 224 -6.41 15.36 -22.61
CA LEU A 224 -5.38 15.76 -23.56
C LEU A 224 -5.85 15.72 -25.02
N TRP A 225 -7.10 15.33 -25.27
CA TRP A 225 -7.63 15.29 -26.63
C TRP A 225 -7.73 16.69 -27.26
N THR A 226 -7.58 16.74 -28.58
CA THR A 226 -7.57 18.01 -29.34
C THR A 226 -8.95 18.67 -29.37
N SER A 227 -10.01 17.89 -29.57
CA SER A 227 -11.40 18.36 -29.57
C SER A 227 -11.89 18.77 -28.19
N ARG A 228 -12.38 20.02 -28.06
CA ARG A 228 -12.97 20.54 -26.81
C ARG A 228 -14.18 19.72 -26.35
N LEU A 229 -14.98 19.21 -27.28
CA LEU A 229 -16.15 18.40 -26.95
C LEU A 229 -15.72 17.11 -26.27
N VAL A 230 -14.71 16.41 -26.80
CA VAL A 230 -14.17 15.18 -26.20
C VAL A 230 -13.55 15.46 -24.83
N ARG A 231 -12.81 16.57 -24.68
CA ARG A 231 -12.22 16.94 -23.38
C ARG A 231 -13.26 17.09 -22.27
N VAL A 232 -14.36 17.78 -22.55
CA VAL A 232 -15.39 18.04 -21.54
C VAL A 232 -16.31 16.84 -21.40
N TRP A 233 -16.99 16.46 -22.48
CA TRP A 233 -18.03 15.42 -22.43
C TRP A 233 -17.47 14.02 -22.32
N GLY A 234 -16.27 13.75 -22.84
CA GLY A 234 -15.60 12.47 -22.62
C GLY A 234 -15.20 12.29 -21.15
N THR A 235 -14.64 13.33 -20.52
CA THR A 235 -14.30 13.29 -19.09
C THR A 235 -15.53 13.17 -18.21
N VAL A 236 -16.56 13.99 -18.45
CA VAL A 236 -17.84 13.91 -17.72
C VAL A 236 -18.49 12.55 -17.91
N GLY A 237 -18.51 12.05 -19.15
CA GLY A 237 -19.02 10.73 -19.49
C GLY A 237 -18.33 9.63 -18.70
N LEU A 238 -16.99 9.60 -18.66
CA LEU A 238 -16.23 8.61 -17.88
C LEU A 238 -16.51 8.69 -16.38
N CYS A 239 -16.57 9.90 -15.82
CA CYS A 239 -16.91 10.11 -14.41
C CYS A 239 -18.33 9.60 -14.09
N LEU A 240 -19.31 9.93 -14.93
CA LEU A 240 -20.68 9.44 -14.80
C LEU A 240 -20.76 7.92 -14.96
N THR A 241 -20.03 7.33 -15.90
CA THR A 241 -19.95 5.87 -16.05
C THR A 241 -19.43 5.22 -14.78
N ALA A 242 -18.39 5.77 -14.14
CA ALA A 242 -17.89 5.23 -12.88
C ALA A 242 -18.95 5.28 -11.76
N VAL A 243 -19.71 6.38 -11.65
CA VAL A 243 -20.84 6.50 -10.71
C VAL A 243 -21.96 5.51 -11.04
N MET A 244 -22.30 5.34 -12.32
CA MET A 244 -23.34 4.40 -12.75
C MET A 244 -22.94 2.94 -12.54
N VAL A 245 -21.66 2.59 -12.74
CA VAL A 245 -21.13 1.27 -12.42
C VAL A 245 -21.22 1.02 -10.91
N ALA A 246 -20.85 2.00 -10.08
CA ALA A 246 -21.00 1.88 -8.63
C ALA A 246 -22.47 1.71 -8.20
N ALA A 247 -23.38 2.49 -8.79
CA ALA A 247 -24.82 2.32 -8.57
C ALA A 247 -25.30 0.92 -9.00
N GLY A 248 -24.86 0.43 -10.16
CA GLY A 248 -25.18 -0.91 -10.66
C GLY A 248 -24.70 -2.01 -9.71
N VAL A 249 -23.45 -1.92 -9.24
CA VAL A 249 -22.89 -2.85 -8.24
C VAL A 249 -23.75 -2.82 -6.97
N GLN A 250 -24.07 -1.64 -6.45
CA GLN A 250 -24.88 -1.47 -5.25
C GLN A 250 -26.29 -2.06 -5.39
N LEU A 251 -26.95 -1.84 -6.53
CA LEU A 251 -28.32 -2.30 -6.79
C LEU A 251 -28.39 -3.80 -7.10
N SER A 252 -27.33 -4.37 -7.67
CA SER A 252 -27.26 -5.80 -8.01
C SER A 252 -26.90 -6.69 -6.82
N ALA A 253 -26.39 -6.11 -5.74
CA ALA A 253 -25.86 -6.87 -4.63
C ALA A 253 -26.97 -7.34 -3.68
N PRO A 254 -26.96 -8.61 -3.24
CA PRO A 254 -27.95 -9.13 -2.30
C PRO A 254 -27.81 -8.45 -0.93
N ALA A 255 -28.90 -8.43 -0.16
CA ALA A 255 -28.87 -7.94 1.21
C ALA A 255 -27.88 -8.75 2.06
N GLU A 256 -27.05 -8.06 2.83
CA GLU A 256 -26.01 -8.66 3.65
C GLU A 256 -26.58 -9.16 4.99
N SER A 257 -26.04 -10.26 5.53
CA SER A 257 -26.42 -10.73 6.87
C SER A 257 -25.92 -9.76 7.95
N ALA A 258 -26.58 -9.75 9.11
CA ALA A 258 -26.19 -8.88 10.22
C ALA A 258 -24.76 -9.18 10.71
N ASP A 259 -24.34 -10.45 10.69
CA ASP A 259 -22.98 -10.83 11.09
C ASP A 259 -21.94 -10.33 10.08
N TYR A 260 -22.23 -10.42 8.78
CA TYR A 260 -21.33 -9.92 7.74
C TYR A 260 -21.22 -8.39 7.76
N GLN A 261 -22.32 -7.69 8.05
CA GLN A 261 -22.28 -6.24 8.27
C GLN A 261 -21.37 -5.88 9.44
N ARG A 262 -21.37 -6.63 10.56
CA ARG A 262 -20.43 -6.39 11.67
C ARG A 262 -18.97 -6.53 11.23
N VAL A 263 -18.66 -7.49 10.35
CA VAL A 263 -17.31 -7.59 9.75
C VAL A 263 -16.96 -6.33 8.95
N MET A 264 -17.88 -5.86 8.09
CA MET A 264 -17.67 -4.63 7.31
C MET A 264 -17.37 -3.43 8.20
N LEU A 265 -18.14 -3.27 9.27
CA LEU A 265 -18.05 -2.14 10.19
C LEU A 265 -16.75 -2.12 11.01
N THR A 266 -15.98 -3.22 11.05
CA THR A 266 -14.60 -3.18 11.57
C THR A 266 -13.64 -2.37 10.70
N ARG A 267 -14.01 -2.08 9.45
CA ARG A 267 -13.21 -1.34 8.47
C ARG A 267 -13.63 0.12 8.44
N SER A 268 -13.40 0.83 9.54
CA SER A 268 -13.80 2.24 9.71
C SER A 268 -13.35 3.16 8.58
N TYR A 269 -12.16 2.91 8.03
CA TYR A 269 -11.57 3.64 6.90
C TYR A 269 -12.38 3.56 5.59
N TRP A 270 -13.35 2.64 5.46
CA TRP A 270 -14.26 2.59 4.31
C TRP A 270 -15.35 3.67 4.38
N PHE A 271 -15.66 4.15 5.59
CA PHE A 271 -16.81 5.00 5.86
C PHE A 271 -16.35 6.41 6.21
N LEU A 272 -16.61 7.36 5.31
CA LEU A 272 -16.29 8.77 5.52
C LEU A 272 -16.95 9.36 6.78
N SER A 273 -18.07 8.79 7.25
CA SER A 273 -18.73 9.21 8.51
C SER A 273 -17.88 8.94 9.75
N GLN A 274 -16.97 7.96 9.70
CA GLN A 274 -16.11 7.58 10.82
C GLN A 274 -14.76 8.28 10.80
N TRP A 275 -14.50 9.09 9.75
CA TRP A 275 -13.24 9.79 9.59
C TRP A 275 -13.12 10.99 10.54
N HIS A 276 -11.94 11.16 11.11
CA HIS A 276 -11.57 12.33 11.88
C HIS A 276 -11.47 13.58 10.99
N TRP A 277 -11.64 14.76 11.58
CA TRP A 277 -11.64 16.03 10.84
C TRP A 277 -10.34 16.26 10.03
N TYR A 278 -9.19 15.79 10.52
CA TYR A 278 -7.91 15.95 9.83
C TYR A 278 -7.78 15.02 8.60
N GLU A 279 -8.49 13.89 8.59
CA GLU A 279 -8.55 12.98 7.44
C GLU A 279 -9.36 13.61 6.31
N TRP A 280 -10.43 14.35 6.64
CA TRP A 280 -11.15 15.18 5.67
C TRP A 280 -10.27 16.28 5.08
N VAL A 281 -9.38 16.89 5.88
CA VAL A 281 -8.38 17.83 5.36
C VAL A 281 -7.42 17.11 4.41
N GLY A 282 -7.00 15.89 4.73
CA GLY A 282 -6.20 15.04 3.84
C GLY A 282 -6.89 14.68 2.53
N LEU A 283 -8.23 14.71 2.47
CA LEU A 283 -9.00 14.51 1.24
C LEU A 283 -9.11 15.80 0.42
N ALA A 284 -9.40 16.92 1.08
CA ALA A 284 -9.65 18.20 0.42
C ALA A 284 -8.37 18.92 -0.02
N ALA A 285 -7.33 18.95 0.81
CA ALA A 285 -6.12 19.73 0.57
C ALA A 285 -5.38 19.36 -0.74
N PRO A 286 -5.16 18.07 -1.07
CA PRO A 286 -4.53 17.71 -2.33
C PRO A 286 -5.30 18.21 -3.55
N LEU A 287 -6.63 18.09 -3.54
CA LEU A 287 -7.47 18.56 -4.63
C LEU A 287 -7.42 20.08 -4.77
N MET A 288 -7.43 20.82 -3.65
CA MET A 288 -7.33 22.29 -3.66
C MET A 288 -5.98 22.78 -4.18
N ILE A 289 -4.87 22.15 -3.77
CA ILE A 289 -3.53 22.47 -4.27
C ILE A 289 -3.45 22.22 -5.78
N LEU A 290 -3.98 21.09 -6.25
CA LEU A 290 -4.01 20.74 -7.67
C LEU A 290 -4.94 21.66 -8.48
N ALA A 291 -6.03 22.14 -7.88
CA ALA A 291 -6.96 23.08 -8.53
C ALA A 291 -6.27 24.40 -8.91
N VAL A 292 -5.37 24.92 -8.06
CA VAL A 292 -4.56 26.11 -8.36
C VAL A 292 -3.74 25.92 -9.64
N VAL A 293 -3.22 24.71 -9.88
CA VAL A 293 -2.49 24.39 -11.11
C VAL A 293 -3.45 24.16 -12.29
N ALA A 294 -4.57 23.47 -12.07
CA ALA A 294 -5.54 23.12 -13.11
C ALA A 294 -6.22 24.33 -13.78
N VAL A 295 -6.34 25.45 -13.06
CA VAL A 295 -6.96 26.69 -13.54
C VAL A 295 -6.00 27.55 -14.39
N ARG A 296 -4.68 27.34 -14.28
CA ARG A 296 -3.71 28.11 -15.08
C ARG A 296 -3.88 27.83 -16.57
N ARG A 297 -4.01 28.89 -17.37
CA ARG A 297 -3.93 28.83 -18.84
C ARG A 297 -2.47 28.91 -19.25
N GLY A 298 -1.95 27.82 -19.80
CA GLY A 298 -0.52 27.66 -20.02
C GLY A 298 -0.11 27.39 -21.45
N ARG A 299 1.15 27.70 -21.75
CA ARG A 299 1.89 27.33 -22.98
C ARG A 299 1.94 25.78 -23.12
N GLU A 300 2.35 25.26 -24.28
CA GLU A 300 2.38 23.81 -24.58
C GLU A 300 3.00 22.93 -23.48
N VAL A 301 4.12 23.36 -22.87
CA VAL A 301 4.81 22.61 -21.78
C VAL A 301 3.94 22.48 -20.52
N GLU A 302 3.05 23.43 -20.28
CA GLU A 302 2.15 23.40 -19.13
C GLU A 302 0.92 22.52 -19.36
N VAL A 303 0.62 22.15 -20.60
CA VAL A 303 -0.58 21.34 -20.95
C VAL A 303 -0.53 19.98 -20.26
N VAL A 304 0.63 19.33 -20.22
CA VAL A 304 0.79 18.03 -19.56
C VAL A 304 0.59 18.15 -18.05
N ARG A 305 1.24 19.14 -17.42
CA ARG A 305 1.15 19.40 -15.98
C ARG A 305 -0.30 19.73 -15.56
N VAL A 306 -0.97 20.60 -16.30
CA VAL A 306 -2.38 20.96 -16.10
C VAL A 306 -3.28 19.76 -16.34
N GLY A 307 -2.97 18.94 -17.35
CA GLY A 307 -3.69 17.70 -17.65
C GLY A 307 -3.68 16.72 -16.49
N LEU A 308 -2.49 16.44 -15.93
CA LEU A 308 -2.35 15.56 -14.76
C LEU A 308 -3.09 16.10 -13.53
N ALA A 309 -3.01 17.41 -13.27
CA ALA A 309 -3.76 18.02 -12.18
C ALA A 309 -5.29 17.86 -12.36
N ARG A 310 -5.79 18.02 -13.60
CA ARG A 310 -7.21 17.81 -13.91
C ARG A 310 -7.64 16.35 -13.80
N VAL A 311 -6.79 15.39 -14.19
CA VAL A 311 -7.04 13.96 -13.98
C VAL A 311 -7.20 13.67 -12.50
N ALA A 312 -6.24 14.11 -11.68
CA ALA A 312 -6.28 13.91 -10.24
C ALA A 312 -7.53 14.52 -9.59
N ILE A 313 -7.96 15.72 -10.02
CA ILE A 313 -9.21 16.34 -9.57
C ILE A 313 -10.45 15.55 -10.02
N ALA A 314 -10.52 15.15 -11.28
CA ALA A 314 -11.67 14.41 -11.82
C ALA A 314 -11.80 13.03 -11.16
N SER A 315 -10.70 12.27 -11.09
CA SER A 315 -10.66 10.95 -10.46
C SER A 315 -10.92 11.03 -8.96
N GLY A 316 -10.27 11.96 -8.24
CA GLY A 316 -10.47 12.18 -6.82
C GLY A 316 -11.91 12.61 -6.50
N GLY A 317 -12.43 13.62 -7.19
CA GLY A 317 -13.81 14.09 -7.02
C GLY A 317 -14.86 13.01 -7.31
N THR A 318 -14.62 12.19 -8.35
CA THR A 318 -15.50 11.04 -8.66
C THR A 318 -15.46 10.00 -7.55
N ALA A 319 -14.29 9.67 -7.02
CA ALA A 319 -14.16 8.72 -5.92
C ALA A 319 -14.83 9.23 -4.63
N ILE A 320 -14.72 10.53 -4.32
CA ILE A 320 -15.46 11.15 -3.21
C ILE A 320 -16.97 11.00 -3.42
N ALA A 321 -17.46 11.34 -4.62
CA ALA A 321 -18.88 11.23 -4.93
C ALA A 321 -19.38 9.78 -4.79
N VAL A 322 -18.63 8.80 -5.31
CA VAL A 322 -18.95 7.38 -5.17
C VAL A 322 -18.96 6.95 -3.70
N ALA A 323 -17.97 7.36 -2.91
CA ALA A 323 -17.91 7.04 -1.49
C ALA A 323 -19.09 7.64 -0.71
N LEU A 324 -19.39 8.92 -0.91
CA LEU A 324 -20.51 9.61 -0.24
C LEU A 324 -21.88 8.99 -0.58
N LEU A 325 -22.08 8.60 -1.84
CA LEU A 325 -23.36 8.08 -2.31
C LEU A 325 -23.58 6.61 -1.89
N PHE A 326 -22.53 5.79 -1.96
CA PHE A 326 -22.67 4.33 -1.89
C PHE A 326 -21.92 3.65 -0.74
N ALA A 327 -20.86 4.26 -0.19
CA ALA A 327 -20.09 3.70 0.93
C ALA A 327 -20.56 4.29 2.28
N ARG A 328 -21.85 4.09 2.59
CA ARG A 328 -22.48 4.57 3.82
C ARG A 328 -22.58 3.46 4.85
N GLU A 329 -22.29 3.77 6.11
CA GLU A 329 -22.36 2.85 7.24
C GLU A 329 -23.75 2.24 7.46
N GLY A 330 -24.81 3.04 7.27
CA GLY A 330 -26.20 2.57 7.41
C GLY A 330 -26.76 1.88 6.17
N ALA A 331 -25.93 1.52 5.18
CA ALA A 331 -26.41 0.84 3.98
C ALA A 331 -26.71 -0.64 4.27
N ALA A 332 -27.71 -1.20 3.59
CA ALA A 332 -27.99 -2.65 3.70
C ALA A 332 -26.94 -3.52 2.98
N VAL A 333 -26.11 -2.90 2.14
CA VAL A 333 -25.11 -3.56 1.30
C VAL A 333 -23.86 -2.68 1.20
N HIS A 334 -22.67 -3.27 1.32
CA HIS A 334 -21.39 -2.55 1.39
C HIS A 334 -20.43 -2.90 0.25
N GLN A 335 -20.92 -3.49 -0.85
CA GLN A 335 -20.07 -3.91 -1.97
C GLN A 335 -19.25 -2.77 -2.58
N VAL A 336 -19.81 -1.56 -2.72
CA VAL A 336 -19.06 -0.41 -3.22
C VAL A 336 -18.01 0.06 -2.21
N ALA A 337 -18.31 -0.01 -0.91
CA ALA A 337 -17.35 0.30 0.15
C ALA A 337 -16.14 -0.65 0.09
N ARG A 338 -16.39 -1.96 -0.14
CA ARG A 338 -15.35 -2.99 -0.31
C ARG A 338 -14.40 -2.72 -1.47
N LEU A 339 -14.89 -2.09 -2.55
CA LEU A 339 -14.04 -1.68 -3.68
C LEU A 339 -13.03 -0.59 -3.26
N GLN A 340 -13.32 0.17 -2.19
CA GLN A 340 -12.46 1.22 -1.66
C GLN A 340 -12.10 2.30 -2.71
N PRO A 341 -13.11 3.00 -3.27
CA PRO A 341 -12.93 4.00 -4.33
C PRO A 341 -11.89 5.08 -4.00
N LEU A 342 -11.77 5.45 -2.72
CA LEU A 342 -10.83 6.45 -2.26
C LEU A 342 -9.35 6.03 -2.40
N ARG A 343 -9.04 4.76 -2.68
CA ARG A 343 -7.67 4.34 -2.98
C ARG A 343 -7.06 5.03 -4.20
N VAL A 344 -7.87 5.60 -5.10
CA VAL A 344 -7.38 6.44 -6.22
C VAL A 344 -6.61 7.67 -5.71
N PHE A 345 -6.82 8.09 -4.45
CA PHE A 345 -6.07 9.19 -3.85
C PHE A 345 -4.57 8.91 -3.76
N GLN A 346 -4.11 7.66 -3.85
CA GLN A 346 -2.68 7.38 -3.99
C GLN A 346 -2.09 8.12 -5.21
N LEU A 347 -2.75 8.04 -6.38
CA LEU A 347 -2.30 8.76 -7.58
C LEU A 347 -2.45 10.28 -7.43
N VAL A 348 -3.52 10.73 -6.76
CA VAL A 348 -3.73 12.17 -6.47
C VAL A 348 -2.59 12.73 -5.63
N TYR A 349 -2.20 12.01 -4.57
CA TYR A 349 -1.08 12.37 -3.70
C TYR A 349 0.24 12.35 -4.48
N VAL A 350 0.53 11.31 -5.27
CA VAL A 350 1.74 11.32 -6.12
C VAL A 350 1.78 12.56 -7.01
N VAL A 351 0.71 12.87 -7.73
CA VAL A 351 0.67 14.04 -8.64
C VAL A 351 0.86 15.34 -7.86
N MET A 352 0.20 15.50 -6.71
CA MET A 352 0.36 16.65 -5.82
C MET A 352 1.82 16.80 -5.38
N ILE A 353 2.43 15.72 -4.87
CA ILE A 353 3.80 15.72 -4.35
C ILE A 353 4.80 16.06 -5.45
N LEU A 354 4.65 15.48 -6.65
CA LEU A 354 5.52 15.81 -7.78
C LEU A 354 5.42 17.29 -8.17
N ILE A 355 4.22 17.87 -8.14
CA ILE A 355 4.01 19.28 -8.47
C ILE A 355 4.59 20.20 -7.39
N ILE A 356 4.37 19.91 -6.11
CA ILE A 356 4.92 20.70 -4.99
C ILE A 356 6.45 20.61 -5.02
N GLY A 357 7.00 19.40 -5.10
CA GLY A 357 8.44 19.17 -5.13
C GLY A 357 9.12 19.84 -6.32
N ALA A 358 8.50 19.78 -7.50
CA ALA A 358 9.01 20.48 -8.67
C ALA A 358 9.01 22.00 -8.49
N THR A 359 7.93 22.55 -7.94
CA THR A 359 7.83 23.99 -7.66
C THR A 359 8.87 24.43 -6.63
N LEU A 360 9.09 23.61 -5.59
CA LEU A 360 10.12 23.85 -4.57
C LEU A 360 11.52 23.85 -5.19
N GLY A 361 11.84 22.83 -5.99
CA GLY A 361 13.13 22.69 -6.67
C GLY A 361 13.43 23.86 -7.61
N GLU A 362 12.46 24.25 -8.44
CA GLU A 362 12.63 25.30 -9.45
C GLU A 362 12.65 26.72 -8.88
N ARG A 363 11.84 27.01 -7.85
CA ARG A 363 11.61 28.39 -7.39
C ARG A 363 12.29 28.75 -6.07
N LEU A 364 12.48 27.79 -5.17
CA LEU A 364 13.04 28.06 -3.84
C LEU A 364 14.48 27.53 -3.72
N LEU A 365 14.69 26.26 -4.09
CA LEU A 365 15.98 25.60 -3.88
C LEU A 365 17.00 26.02 -4.96
N GLU A 366 16.55 26.12 -6.21
CA GLU A 366 17.35 26.52 -7.37
C GLU A 366 18.64 25.67 -7.44
N ARG A 367 19.80 26.29 -7.75
CA ARG A 367 21.10 25.62 -7.83
C ARG A 367 21.89 25.59 -6.51
N ARG A 368 21.30 26.05 -5.39
CA ARG A 368 22.02 26.21 -4.13
C ARG A 368 21.91 24.95 -3.28
N VAL A 369 22.93 24.09 -3.32
CA VAL A 369 22.96 22.77 -2.65
C VAL A 369 22.55 22.81 -1.18
N TRP A 370 23.01 23.81 -0.41
CA TRP A 370 22.65 23.89 1.01
C TRP A 370 21.14 24.05 1.25
N ARG A 371 20.39 24.72 0.35
CA ARG A 371 18.94 24.86 0.45
C ARG A 371 18.26 23.49 0.30
N TRP A 372 18.75 22.68 -0.63
CA TRP A 372 18.27 21.31 -0.84
C TRP A 372 18.49 20.46 0.40
N VAL A 373 19.72 20.48 0.94
CA VAL A 373 20.08 19.73 2.15
C VAL A 373 19.19 20.19 3.31
N ALA A 374 19.12 21.49 3.60
CA ALA A 374 18.34 22.00 4.72
C ALA A 374 16.84 21.63 4.62
N ALA A 375 16.22 21.84 3.45
CA ALA A 375 14.80 21.56 3.26
C ALA A 375 14.48 20.07 3.37
N PHE A 376 15.22 19.21 2.67
CA PHE A 376 14.94 17.78 2.67
C PHE A 376 15.40 17.08 3.93
N SER A 377 16.46 17.55 4.61
CA SER A 377 16.83 17.04 5.94
C SER A 377 15.77 17.35 7.00
N LEU A 378 15.16 18.55 6.97
CA LEU A 378 14.07 18.89 7.89
C LEU A 378 12.86 17.98 7.66
N LEU A 379 12.41 17.84 6.41
CA LEU A 379 11.27 17.00 6.07
C LEU A 379 11.55 15.52 6.33
N ALA A 380 12.77 15.05 6.07
CA ALA A 380 13.22 13.70 6.36
C ALA A 380 13.24 13.43 7.87
N ALA A 381 13.71 14.39 8.69
CA ALA A 381 13.73 14.24 10.14
C ALA A 381 12.31 14.10 10.72
N ILE A 382 11.32 14.81 10.16
CA ILE A 382 9.92 14.64 10.54
C ILE A 382 9.43 13.23 10.24
N MET A 383 9.66 12.74 9.02
CA MET A 383 9.19 11.40 8.62
C MET A 383 9.93 10.28 9.36
N LEU A 384 11.22 10.44 9.60
CA LEU A 384 12.01 9.57 10.47
C LEU A 384 11.42 9.51 11.88
N GLN A 385 11.03 10.65 12.44
CA GLN A 385 10.42 10.71 13.76
C GLN A 385 9.04 10.06 13.78
N VAL A 386 8.23 10.25 12.74
CA VAL A 386 6.92 9.61 12.59
C VAL A 386 7.08 8.08 12.60
N ASP A 387 8.01 7.55 11.81
CA ASP A 387 8.27 6.11 11.77
C ASP A 387 8.76 5.57 13.13
N ARG A 388 9.71 6.27 13.77
CA ARG A 388 10.19 5.94 15.12
C ARG A 388 9.09 5.97 16.20
N MET A 389 8.07 6.79 16.01
CA MET A 389 6.91 6.84 16.90
C MET A 389 5.87 5.75 16.58
N ALA A 390 5.82 5.28 15.33
CA ALA A 390 4.97 4.18 14.93
C ALA A 390 5.51 2.82 15.41
N PHE A 391 6.85 2.65 15.42
CA PHE A 391 7.53 1.42 15.83
C PHE A 391 8.60 1.66 16.92
N PRO A 392 8.24 2.15 18.13
CA PRO A 392 9.20 2.42 19.21
C PRO A 392 9.92 1.20 19.80
N ALA A 393 9.29 0.03 19.83
CA ALA A 393 9.75 -1.23 20.40
C ALA A 393 10.48 -2.12 19.39
N SER A 394 10.15 -2.01 18.09
CA SER A 394 10.84 -2.74 17.02
C SER A 394 12.13 -2.03 16.59
N LYS A 395 13.05 -2.80 15.99
CA LYS A 395 14.24 -2.22 15.36
C LYS A 395 13.81 -1.40 14.15
N TYR A 396 14.42 -0.23 13.99
CA TYR A 396 14.21 0.62 12.81
C TYR A 396 14.50 -0.07 11.46
N PHE A 397 15.44 -1.03 11.46
CA PHE A 397 15.68 -1.90 10.31
C PHE A 397 15.57 -3.36 10.74
N GLU A 398 14.51 -4.03 10.31
CA GLU A 398 14.29 -5.46 10.50
C GLU A 398 14.93 -6.27 9.35
N LEU A 399 16.26 -6.18 9.23
CA LEU A 399 17.01 -6.87 8.18
C LEU A 399 17.07 -8.39 8.42
N PRO A 400 17.21 -9.22 7.36
CA PRO A 400 17.18 -10.68 7.44
C PRO A 400 18.07 -11.32 8.51
N ALA A 401 19.29 -10.82 8.71
CA ALA A 401 20.23 -11.35 9.71
C ALA A 401 20.08 -10.72 11.11
N ALA A 402 19.32 -9.62 11.23
CA ALA A 402 19.15 -8.88 12.47
C ALA A 402 17.84 -9.23 13.21
N SER A 403 16.93 -9.95 12.54
CA SER A 403 15.61 -10.36 13.02
C SER A 403 15.58 -11.71 13.73
N GLU A 404 16.62 -12.55 13.59
CA GLU A 404 16.68 -13.92 14.16
C GLU A 404 16.57 -13.98 15.70
N GLY A 405 16.81 -12.88 16.42
CA GLY A 405 16.72 -12.81 17.89
C GLY A 405 15.49 -12.07 18.45
N GLY A 406 14.45 -11.82 17.65
CA GLY A 406 13.28 -11.04 18.10
C GLY A 406 13.61 -9.59 18.43
N GLY A 407 14.30 -8.92 17.50
CA GLY A 407 14.96 -7.62 17.69
C GLY A 407 14.15 -6.57 18.45
N GLY A 408 14.48 -6.38 19.74
CA GLY A 408 13.91 -5.36 20.62
C GLY A 408 12.49 -5.69 21.12
N ASN A 409 11.60 -6.04 20.20
CA ASN A 409 10.18 -6.23 20.48
C ASN A 409 9.91 -7.53 21.26
N ARG A 410 9.29 -7.39 22.44
CA ARG A 410 9.03 -8.50 23.37
C ARG A 410 7.95 -9.46 22.88
N TRP A 411 6.99 -8.99 22.09
CA TRP A 411 6.00 -9.86 21.44
C TRP A 411 6.67 -10.70 20.36
N VAL A 412 7.49 -10.08 19.52
CA VAL A 412 8.25 -10.77 18.45
C VAL A 412 9.19 -11.83 19.04
N GLN A 413 9.83 -11.58 20.20
CA GLN A 413 10.63 -12.60 20.90
C GLN A 413 9.81 -13.86 21.23
N ALA A 414 8.58 -13.68 21.71
CA ALA A 414 7.69 -14.81 21.98
C ALA A 414 7.29 -15.53 20.69
N PHE A 415 7.03 -14.80 19.60
CA PHE A 415 6.68 -15.39 18.30
C PHE A 415 7.84 -16.21 17.70
N VAL A 416 9.07 -15.70 17.80
CA VAL A 416 10.28 -16.44 17.40
C VAL A 416 10.47 -17.69 18.27
N TRP A 417 10.31 -17.57 19.59
CA TRP A 417 10.36 -18.72 20.49
C TRP A 417 9.31 -19.79 20.12
N ILE A 418 8.09 -19.37 19.79
CA ILE A 418 7.00 -20.25 19.34
C ILE A 418 7.41 -21.01 18.07
N ARG A 419 7.98 -20.31 17.09
CA ARG A 419 8.46 -20.90 15.83
C ARG A 419 9.49 -22.01 16.07
N GLU A 420 10.34 -21.86 17.08
CA GLU A 420 11.45 -22.77 17.37
C GLU A 420 11.06 -23.92 18.31
N ASN A 421 10.10 -23.72 19.21
CA ASN A 421 9.83 -24.62 20.34
C ASN A 421 8.48 -25.34 20.27
N THR A 422 7.64 -25.08 19.26
CA THR A 422 6.33 -25.74 19.12
C THR A 422 6.20 -26.49 17.79
N ALA A 423 5.29 -27.47 17.72
CA ALA A 423 5.06 -28.23 16.49
C ALA A 423 4.35 -27.36 15.41
N LYS A 424 4.60 -27.60 14.12
CA LYS A 424 4.02 -26.81 13.01
C LYS A 424 2.49 -26.85 12.94
N ASP A 425 1.89 -27.92 13.46
CA ASP A 425 0.45 -28.13 13.58
C ASP A 425 -0.16 -27.53 14.85
N ALA A 426 0.65 -26.90 15.71
CA ALA A 426 0.15 -26.19 16.88
C ALA A 426 -0.76 -25.02 16.48
N VAL A 427 -1.91 -24.94 17.15
CA VAL A 427 -2.90 -23.87 17.00
C VAL A 427 -2.88 -22.98 18.24
N PHE A 428 -2.71 -21.69 18.05
CA PHE A 428 -2.63 -20.68 19.10
C PHE A 428 -3.92 -19.88 19.21
N ALA A 429 -4.28 -19.56 20.45
CA ALA A 429 -5.19 -18.49 20.78
C ALA A 429 -4.40 -17.33 21.39
N LEU A 430 -4.73 -16.10 21.01
CA LEU A 430 -4.17 -14.87 21.54
C LEU A 430 -5.28 -13.81 21.55
N ASP A 431 -5.12 -12.72 22.31
CA ASP A 431 -6.17 -11.70 22.35
C ASP A 431 -6.53 -11.22 20.94
N ALA A 432 -7.82 -11.13 20.60
CA ALA A 432 -8.26 -10.82 19.25
C ALA A 432 -7.72 -9.47 18.75
N ASN A 433 -7.42 -8.55 19.66
CA ASN A 433 -6.89 -7.22 19.40
C ASN A 433 -5.42 -7.08 19.84
N TYR A 434 -4.65 -8.19 19.87
CA TYR A 434 -3.23 -8.15 20.25
C TYR A 434 -2.42 -7.15 19.39
N THR A 435 -2.79 -6.96 18.12
CA THR A 435 -2.08 -6.08 17.18
C THR A 435 -2.09 -4.60 17.54
N VAL A 436 -2.99 -4.17 18.43
CA VAL A 436 -3.06 -2.79 18.93
C VAL A 436 -2.62 -2.69 20.39
N ARG A 437 -2.05 -3.76 20.96
CA ARG A 437 -1.51 -3.76 22.32
C ARG A 437 -0.19 -3.01 22.36
N ASP A 438 0.08 -2.42 23.52
CA ASP A 438 1.29 -1.63 23.74
C ASP A 438 2.54 -2.49 23.51
N GLY A 439 3.43 -1.97 22.66
CA GLY A 439 4.70 -2.62 22.31
C GLY A 439 4.60 -3.81 21.36
N GLU A 440 3.42 -4.18 20.86
CA GLU A 440 3.25 -5.24 19.85
C GLU A 440 3.53 -4.71 18.44
N GLU A 441 2.96 -3.55 18.10
CA GLU A 441 3.23 -2.77 16.87
C GLU A 441 2.71 -3.38 15.57
N ALA A 442 1.56 -4.04 15.66
CA ALA A 442 0.89 -4.72 14.55
C ALA A 442 1.77 -5.77 13.86
N GLN A 443 2.61 -6.47 14.61
CA GLN A 443 3.53 -7.49 14.09
C GLN A 443 2.77 -8.81 13.83
N GLY A 444 2.75 -9.27 12.59
CA GLY A 444 1.90 -10.41 12.21
C GLY A 444 2.31 -11.73 12.87
N PHE A 445 1.50 -12.25 13.81
CA PHE A 445 1.76 -13.52 14.50
C PHE A 445 2.05 -14.67 13.52
N ARG A 446 1.15 -14.93 12.57
CA ARG A 446 1.31 -16.04 11.61
C ARG A 446 2.57 -15.87 10.78
N ALA A 447 2.92 -14.64 10.42
CA ALA A 447 4.08 -14.34 9.59
C ALA A 447 5.39 -14.63 10.32
N ILE A 448 5.47 -14.36 11.62
CA ILE A 448 6.70 -14.52 12.43
C ILE A 448 6.77 -15.90 13.07
N ALA A 449 5.70 -16.32 13.76
CA ALA A 449 5.66 -17.58 14.50
C ALA A 449 5.56 -18.82 13.61
N GLU A 450 5.08 -18.66 12.37
CA GLU A 450 4.85 -19.77 11.43
C GLU A 450 3.95 -20.86 12.02
N ARG A 451 2.97 -20.47 12.83
CA ARG A 451 1.96 -21.34 13.43
C ARG A 451 0.57 -20.85 13.08
N SER A 452 -0.39 -21.78 13.12
CA SER A 452 -1.79 -21.41 13.00
C SER A 452 -2.25 -20.66 14.24
N SER A 453 -3.10 -19.65 14.04
CA SER A 453 -3.87 -19.01 15.11
C SER A 453 -5.35 -18.99 14.76
N LEU A 454 -6.18 -18.98 15.80
CA LEU A 454 -7.60 -18.65 15.64
C LEU A 454 -7.77 -17.25 15.02
N PRO A 455 -8.87 -16.98 14.29
CA PRO A 455 -9.06 -15.71 13.60
C PRO A 455 -9.02 -14.49 14.53
N ASP A 456 -8.23 -13.49 14.16
CA ASP A 456 -8.01 -12.24 14.92
C ASP A 456 -8.66 -11.02 14.23
N SER A 457 -8.45 -9.81 14.79
CA SER A 457 -9.02 -8.59 14.24
C SER A 457 -8.52 -8.24 12.83
N LYS A 458 -7.30 -8.63 12.45
CA LYS A 458 -6.76 -8.41 11.10
C LYS A 458 -7.42 -9.35 10.10
N ASP A 459 -7.76 -10.58 10.51
CA ASP A 459 -8.49 -11.55 9.67
C ASP A 459 -9.88 -11.05 9.24
N GLY A 460 -10.44 -10.03 9.90
CA GLY A 460 -11.67 -9.38 9.43
C GLY A 460 -11.50 -8.72 8.05
N GLY A 461 -10.28 -8.38 7.65
CA GLY A 461 -9.96 -7.96 6.28
C GLY A 461 -10.14 -9.10 5.28
N THR A 462 -9.81 -10.34 5.66
CA THR A 462 -10.03 -11.53 4.83
C THR A 462 -11.50 -11.93 4.82
N ALA A 463 -12.16 -11.96 5.99
CA ALA A 463 -13.59 -12.21 6.10
C ALA A 463 -14.43 -11.18 5.34
N SER A 464 -13.96 -9.92 5.25
CA SER A 464 -14.67 -8.90 4.48
C SER A 464 -14.59 -9.08 2.96
N ASN A 465 -13.59 -9.81 2.48
CA ASN A 465 -13.48 -10.17 1.06
C ASN A 465 -14.14 -11.53 0.76
N ARG A 466 -14.28 -12.40 1.78
CA ARG A 466 -14.85 -13.74 1.68
C ARG A 466 -15.96 -13.92 2.72
N PRO A 467 -17.22 -13.60 2.35
CA PRO A 467 -18.36 -13.69 3.27
C PRO A 467 -18.52 -15.06 3.92
N GLU A 468 -18.03 -16.14 3.29
CA GLU A 468 -18.09 -17.50 3.82
C GLU A 468 -17.29 -17.67 5.13
N LEU A 469 -16.32 -16.80 5.41
CA LEU A 469 -15.48 -16.86 6.61
C LEU A 469 -16.04 -16.05 7.79
N THR A 470 -17.21 -15.42 7.62
CA THR A 470 -17.83 -14.54 8.62
C THR A 470 -18.11 -15.24 9.94
N GLU A 471 -18.64 -16.45 9.88
CA GLU A 471 -19.02 -17.22 11.08
C GLU A 471 -17.79 -17.64 11.87
N GLU A 472 -16.81 -18.27 11.20
CA GLU A 472 -15.53 -18.67 11.81
C GLU A 472 -14.79 -17.48 12.42
N TRP A 473 -14.76 -16.35 11.71
CA TRP A 473 -14.16 -15.13 12.22
C TRP A 473 -14.90 -14.60 13.46
N SER A 474 -16.23 -14.57 13.42
CA SER A 474 -17.04 -14.08 14.54
C SER A 474 -16.86 -14.95 15.78
N GLN A 475 -16.80 -16.28 15.61
CA GLN A 475 -16.52 -17.21 16.69
C GLN A 475 -15.11 -17.02 17.26
N GLY A 476 -14.09 -16.87 16.40
CA GLY A 476 -12.71 -16.57 16.79
C GLY A 476 -12.61 -15.28 17.61
N MET A 477 -13.21 -14.19 17.13
CA MET A 477 -13.27 -12.91 17.83
C MET A 477 -13.93 -13.03 19.20
N ALA A 478 -15.09 -13.71 19.29
CA ALA A 478 -15.80 -13.88 20.56
C ALA A 478 -14.99 -14.68 21.58
N LEU A 479 -14.28 -15.71 21.13
CA LEU A 479 -13.44 -16.55 21.99
C LEU A 479 -12.14 -15.85 22.42
N GLN A 480 -11.65 -14.90 21.64
CA GLN A 480 -10.34 -14.27 21.85
C GLN A 480 -10.40 -12.82 22.37
N THR A 481 -11.52 -12.10 22.29
CA THR A 481 -11.58 -10.70 22.73
C THR A 481 -11.50 -10.61 24.26
N GLY A 482 -10.57 -9.81 24.80
CA GLY A 482 -10.38 -9.67 26.24
C GLY A 482 -9.87 -10.97 26.86
N LEU A 483 -8.94 -11.63 26.19
CA LEU A 483 -8.34 -12.89 26.67
C LEU A 483 -7.45 -12.64 27.89
N ASP A 484 -6.80 -11.47 27.94
CA ASP A 484 -5.88 -11.07 29.01
C ASP A 484 -6.58 -10.62 30.31
N GLY A 485 -7.83 -10.16 30.21
CA GLY A 485 -8.60 -9.60 31.34
C GLY A 485 -8.98 -10.61 32.43
N GLY A 486 -8.52 -11.85 32.32
CA GLY A 486 -8.98 -12.95 33.13
C GLY A 486 -10.38 -13.41 32.71
N LEU A 487 -10.59 -14.71 32.76
CA LEU A 487 -11.82 -15.38 32.38
C LEU A 487 -12.97 -15.05 33.34
N GLY A 488 -13.69 -13.94 33.11
CA GLY A 488 -14.87 -13.60 33.89
C GLY A 488 -15.81 -12.64 33.15
N GLY A 489 -16.98 -13.15 32.75
CA GLY A 489 -18.16 -12.30 32.82
C GLY A 489 -18.37 -11.92 34.29
N GLU A 490 -18.52 -10.62 34.51
CA GLU A 490 -18.82 -9.94 35.77
C GLU A 490 -17.72 -9.98 36.87
N SER A 491 -17.31 -8.76 37.25
CA SER A 491 -16.72 -8.38 38.54
C SER A 491 -16.18 -9.51 39.43
N GLY A 492 -14.87 -9.78 39.34
CA GLY A 492 -14.15 -10.46 40.42
C GLY A 492 -13.27 -11.64 40.03
N GLY A 493 -12.19 -11.38 39.30
CA GLY A 493 -10.85 -11.91 39.65
C GLY A 493 -10.60 -13.42 39.83
N LYS A 494 -11.42 -14.33 39.29
CA LYS A 494 -11.09 -15.77 39.21
C LYS A 494 -11.56 -16.41 37.90
N ALA A 495 -10.68 -17.19 37.29
CA ALA A 495 -10.87 -17.79 35.98
C ALA A 495 -11.96 -18.89 35.94
N GLY A 496 -12.93 -18.76 35.05
CA GLY A 496 -13.88 -19.83 34.73
C GLY A 496 -13.27 -20.89 33.77
N PRO A 497 -13.34 -22.20 34.08
CA PRO A 497 -12.83 -23.29 33.22
C PRO A 497 -13.51 -23.40 31.83
N GLY A 498 -14.64 -22.71 31.61
CA GLY A 498 -15.45 -22.85 30.40
C GLY A 498 -14.81 -22.30 29.11
N ARG A 499 -14.07 -21.18 29.16
CA ARG A 499 -13.53 -20.58 27.92
C ARG A 499 -12.21 -21.21 27.46
N PHE A 500 -11.39 -21.80 28.35
CA PHE A 500 -10.31 -22.69 27.90
C PHE A 500 -10.83 -23.99 27.30
N ALA A 501 -11.92 -24.56 27.86
CA ALA A 501 -12.61 -25.68 27.24
C ALA A 501 -13.19 -25.31 25.86
N ALA A 502 -13.74 -24.10 25.71
CA ALA A 502 -14.22 -23.59 24.42
C ALA A 502 -13.08 -23.40 23.41
N LEU A 503 -11.94 -22.86 23.82
CA LEU A 503 -10.74 -22.74 22.98
C LEU A 503 -10.23 -24.11 22.52
N LYS A 504 -10.19 -25.10 23.42
CA LYS A 504 -9.85 -26.49 23.06
C LYS A 504 -10.86 -27.08 22.08
N ALA A 505 -12.15 -26.81 22.26
CA ALA A 505 -13.21 -27.34 21.40
C ALA A 505 -13.08 -26.84 19.95
N VAL A 506 -12.53 -25.65 19.73
CA VAL A 506 -12.22 -25.12 18.39
C VAL A 506 -10.82 -25.49 17.89
N GLY A 507 -10.07 -26.31 18.64
CA GLY A 507 -8.78 -26.86 18.24
C GLY A 507 -7.55 -26.10 18.74
N ALA A 508 -7.70 -25.06 19.58
CA ALA A 508 -6.55 -24.38 20.16
C ALA A 508 -5.79 -25.31 21.13
N THR A 509 -4.46 -25.29 21.03
CA THR A 509 -3.53 -26.12 21.82
C THR A 509 -2.63 -25.28 22.72
N TRP A 510 -2.43 -24.01 22.36
CA TRP A 510 -1.62 -23.04 23.09
C TRP A 510 -2.37 -21.73 23.23
N VAL A 511 -2.00 -20.96 24.26
CA VAL A 511 -2.49 -19.61 24.48
C VAL A 511 -1.33 -18.66 24.73
N ILE A 512 -1.41 -17.45 24.16
CA ILE A 512 -0.53 -16.32 24.46
C ILE A 512 -1.33 -15.34 25.31
N LEU A 513 -0.75 -14.94 26.43
CA LEU A 513 -1.35 -14.02 27.39
C LEU A 513 -0.35 -12.93 27.76
N GLU A 514 -0.85 -11.77 28.15
CA GLU A 514 -0.03 -10.75 28.83
C GLU A 514 0.61 -11.31 30.11
N ARG A 515 1.76 -10.75 30.49
CA ARG A 515 2.60 -11.24 31.60
C ARG A 515 1.80 -11.43 32.89
N ASP A 516 0.97 -10.44 33.21
CA ASP A 516 0.22 -10.37 34.47
C ASP A 516 -1.13 -11.10 34.42
N ALA A 517 -1.58 -11.54 33.24
CA ALA A 517 -2.87 -12.22 33.08
C ALA A 517 -2.89 -13.58 33.78
N ALA A 518 -3.95 -13.91 34.52
CA ALA A 518 -4.00 -15.18 35.25
C ALA A 518 -4.23 -16.38 34.31
N ALA A 519 -3.20 -17.21 34.08
CA ALA A 519 -3.32 -18.43 33.28
C ALA A 519 -3.98 -19.59 34.06
N GLY A 520 -3.63 -19.74 35.35
CA GLY A 520 -4.11 -20.85 36.18
C GLY A 520 -3.39 -22.19 35.97
N PHE A 521 -2.35 -22.23 35.13
CA PHE A 521 -1.45 -23.38 34.89
C PHE A 521 -0.06 -22.89 34.45
N GLY A 522 0.91 -23.79 34.36
CA GLY A 522 2.30 -23.46 34.01
C GLY A 522 2.47 -23.03 32.55
N CYS A 523 3.32 -22.03 32.31
CA CYS A 523 3.66 -21.53 30.98
C CYS A 523 5.09 -21.98 30.60
N ALA A 524 5.28 -22.28 29.32
CA ALA A 524 6.55 -22.81 28.81
C ALA A 524 7.56 -21.70 28.48
N TYR A 525 7.08 -20.47 28.28
CA TYR A 525 7.88 -19.29 28.02
C TYR A 525 7.24 -18.07 28.66
N GLU A 526 8.08 -17.19 29.22
CA GLU A 526 7.66 -15.92 29.81
C GLU A 526 8.75 -14.88 29.57
N ASN A 527 8.37 -13.64 29.25
CA ASN A 527 9.27 -12.49 29.27
C ASN A 527 8.62 -11.32 30.04
N GLU A 528 9.11 -10.10 29.85
CA GLU A 528 8.62 -8.92 30.56
C GLU A 528 7.18 -8.52 30.19
N VAL A 529 6.66 -8.94 29.03
CA VAL A 529 5.37 -8.46 28.49
C VAL A 529 4.36 -9.57 28.26
N VAL A 530 4.81 -10.76 27.86
CA VAL A 530 3.93 -11.88 27.50
C VAL A 530 4.42 -13.22 28.03
N LYS A 531 3.51 -14.19 28.05
CA LYS A 531 3.78 -15.59 28.33
C LYS A 531 3.03 -16.51 27.38
N VAL A 532 3.62 -17.68 27.13
CA VAL A 532 3.10 -18.69 26.22
C VAL A 532 2.85 -19.97 27.00
N CYS A 533 1.60 -20.41 27.03
CA CYS A 533 1.14 -21.48 27.90
C CYS A 533 0.46 -22.56 27.08
N ARG A 534 0.74 -23.83 27.39
CA ARG A 534 0.07 -24.96 26.75
C ARG A 534 -1.27 -25.21 27.43
N LEU A 535 -2.34 -25.34 26.66
CA LEU A 535 -3.65 -25.65 27.23
C LEU A 535 -3.65 -27.08 27.80
N PRO A 536 -4.11 -27.29 29.06
CA PRO A 536 -3.86 -28.52 29.83
C PRO A 536 -4.66 -29.74 29.39
#